data_AF-A0A3R9Z049-F1
#
_entry.id   AF-A0A3R9Z049-F1
#
_cell.length_a   1.000
_cell.length_b   1.000
_cell.length_c   1.000
_cell.angle_alpha   90.00
_cell.angle_beta   90.00
_cell.angle_gamma   90.00
#
_symmetry.space_group_name_H-M   'P 1'
#
loop_
_entity.id
_entity.type
_entity.pdbx_description
1 polymer ?
#
loop_
_entity_poly.entity_id
_entity_poly.type
_entity_poly.pdbx_seq_one_letter_code
_entity_poly.pdbx_strand_id
1 'polypeptide(L)'
;MRLAALLRQAPIEFARAVYGINDHASGRTDTMAAREIARALQQGIAVTQERAEQRSRAYLPTAGHEHCPRCWVVYGHKSPLRFREATAERPESAGCNACGAEYATTLA
;
A
#
# COMPACT_ATOMS: atom_id res chain seq x y z
N MET A 1 -0.67 -10.41 -15.55
CA MET A 1 -0.34 -8.98 -15.82
C MET A 1 -0.07 -8.28 -14.49
N ARG A 2 1.21 -8.07 -14.12
CA ARG A 2 1.63 -7.46 -12.83
C ARG A 2 0.91 -6.15 -12.51
N LEU A 3 0.79 -5.27 -13.52
CA LEU A 3 0.13 -3.97 -13.38
C LEU A 3 -1.35 -4.09 -12.99
N ALA A 4 -2.08 -5.03 -13.60
CA ALA A 4 -3.49 -5.25 -13.27
C ALA A 4 -3.68 -5.76 -11.84
N ALA A 5 -2.79 -6.63 -11.36
CA ALA A 5 -2.81 -7.08 -9.97
C ALA A 5 -2.55 -5.91 -9.01
N LEU A 6 -1.55 -5.07 -9.29
CA LEU A 6 -1.24 -3.90 -8.48
C LEU A 6 -2.36 -2.84 -8.49
N LEU A 7 -3.00 -2.61 -9.63
CA LEU A 7 -4.15 -1.70 -9.73
C LEU A 7 -5.30 -2.11 -8.80
N ARG A 8 -5.52 -3.43 -8.62
CA ARG A 8 -6.53 -3.94 -7.66
C ARG A 8 -6.10 -3.78 -6.19
N GLN A 9 -4.80 -3.66 -5.91
CA GLN A 9 -4.29 -3.48 -4.54
C GLN A 9 -4.50 -2.05 -4.03
N ALA A 10 -4.53 -1.03 -4.89
CA ALA A 10 -4.72 0.35 -4.44
C ALA A 10 -6.03 0.57 -3.67
N PRO A 11 -7.21 0.13 -4.15
CA PRO A 11 -8.45 0.19 -3.36
C PRO A 11 -8.39 -0.57 -2.04
N ILE A 12 -7.64 -1.67 -1.97
CA ILE A 12 -7.46 -2.45 -0.74
C ILE A 12 -6.60 -1.67 0.27
N GLU A 13 -5.53 -1.04 -0.19
CA GLU A 13 -4.70 -0.18 0.66
C GLU A 13 -5.44 1.09 1.09
N PHE A 14 -6.38 1.59 0.29
CA PHE A 14 -7.31 2.64 0.72
C PHE A 14 -8.19 2.17 1.88
N ALA A 15 -8.85 1.01 1.76
CA ALA A 15 -9.65 0.46 2.85
C ALA A 15 -8.82 0.25 4.12
N ARG A 16 -7.58 -0.24 3.98
CA ARG A 16 -6.62 -0.35 5.09
C ARG A 16 -6.29 1.01 5.72
N ALA A 17 -6.08 2.05 4.92
CA ALA A 17 -5.80 3.39 5.40
C ALA A 17 -7.01 3.95 6.18
N VAL A 18 -8.23 3.83 5.66
CA VAL A 18 -9.46 4.25 6.36
C VAL A 18 -9.63 3.52 7.68
N TYR A 19 -9.42 2.20 7.69
CA TYR A 19 -9.46 1.41 8.91
C TYR A 19 -8.41 1.88 9.93
N GLY A 20 -7.17 2.11 9.50
CA GLY A 20 -6.10 2.62 10.35
C GLY A 20 -6.38 4.03 10.90
N ILE A 21 -6.98 4.92 10.11
CA ILE A 21 -7.38 6.26 10.53
C ILE A 21 -8.42 6.15 11.65
N ASN A 22 -9.44 5.31 11.46
CA ASN A 22 -10.51 5.12 12.44
C ASN A 22 -10.01 4.48 13.73
N ASP A 23 -9.14 3.47 13.64
CA ASP A 23 -8.50 2.86 14.80
C ASP A 23 -7.65 3.87 15.58
N HIS A 24 -6.79 4.61 14.89
CA HIS A 24 -5.93 5.63 15.50
C HIS A 24 -6.76 6.72 16.19
N ALA A 25 -7.81 7.24 15.53
CA ALA A 25 -8.72 8.23 16.09
C ALA A 25 -9.48 7.70 17.32
N SER A 26 -9.77 6.39 17.36
CA SER A 26 -10.43 5.73 18.48
C SER A 26 -9.47 5.31 19.61
N GLY A 27 -8.17 5.62 19.49
CA GLY A 27 -7.14 5.23 20.46
C GLY A 27 -6.66 3.78 20.36
N ARG A 28 -7.15 2.99 19.38
CA ARG A 28 -6.68 1.62 19.11
C ARG A 28 -5.38 1.64 18.30
N THR A 29 -4.26 1.86 18.98
CA THR A 29 -2.94 2.05 18.35
C THR A 29 -2.12 0.76 18.21
N ASP A 30 -2.66 -0.37 18.65
CA ASP A 30 -2.02 -1.68 18.60
C ASP A 30 -2.19 -2.38 17.25
N THR A 31 -3.16 -1.97 16.43
CA THR A 31 -3.36 -2.54 15.10
C THR A 31 -2.26 -2.10 14.12
N MET A 32 -1.88 -2.99 13.22
CA MET A 32 -0.85 -2.68 12.21
C MET A 32 -1.25 -1.50 11.31
N ALA A 33 -2.54 -1.33 11.03
CA ALA A 33 -3.04 -0.20 10.24
C ALA A 33 -2.92 1.11 11.03
N ALA A 34 -3.31 1.13 12.30
CA ALA A 34 -3.19 2.32 13.14
C ALA A 34 -1.73 2.74 13.36
N ARG A 35 -0.81 1.77 13.53
CA ARG A 35 0.63 2.03 13.64
C ARG A 35 1.21 2.67 12.38
N GLU A 36 0.76 2.24 11.21
CA GLU A 36 1.18 2.84 9.94
C GLU A 36 0.72 4.30 9.82
N ILE A 37 -0.53 4.59 10.23
CA ILE A 37 -1.04 5.97 10.28
C ILE A 37 -0.25 6.81 11.29
N ALA A 38 0.01 6.29 12.49
CA ALA A 38 0.83 6.98 13.49
C ALA A 38 2.23 7.31 12.95
N ARG A 39 2.88 6.36 12.25
CA ARG A 39 4.19 6.56 11.63
C ARG A 39 4.15 7.66 10.55
N ALA A 40 3.11 7.66 9.70
CA ALA A 40 2.94 8.70 8.69
C ALA A 40 2.75 10.10 9.33
N LEU A 41 1.93 10.18 10.38
CA LEU A 41 1.71 11.42 11.14
C LEU A 41 2.99 11.92 11.81
N GLN A 42 3.80 11.03 12.40
CA GLN A 42 5.12 11.37 12.97
C GLN A 42 6.09 11.94 11.93
N GLN A 43 5.96 11.53 10.67
CA GLN A 43 6.74 12.07 9.54
C GLN A 43 6.16 13.37 8.96
N GLY A 44 5.12 13.95 9.60
CA GLY A 44 4.46 15.17 9.14
C GLY A 44 3.52 14.96 7.95
N ILE A 45 3.20 13.71 7.60
CA ILE A 45 2.29 13.41 6.50
C ILE A 45 0.86 13.43 7.03
N ALA A 46 0.09 14.42 6.59
CA ALA A 46 -1.34 14.46 6.89
C ALA A 46 -2.09 13.41 6.05
N VAL A 47 -2.45 12.31 6.72
CA VAL A 47 -3.24 11.21 6.17
C VAL A 47 -4.71 11.43 6.50
N THR A 48 -5.51 11.79 5.50
CA THR A 48 -6.96 11.89 5.59
C THR A 48 -7.61 10.86 4.68
N GLN A 49 -8.87 10.52 4.96
CA GLN A 49 -9.65 9.63 4.08
C GLN A 49 -9.70 10.16 2.65
N GLU A 50 -9.98 11.45 2.46
CA GLU A 50 -10.08 12.08 1.12
C GLU A 50 -8.77 12.01 0.35
N ARG A 51 -7.62 12.26 1.02
CA ARG A 51 -6.30 12.16 0.38
C ARG A 51 -5.96 10.73 0.02
N ALA A 52 -6.23 9.79 0.92
CA ALA A 52 -6.00 8.37 0.66
C ALA A 52 -6.87 7.88 -0.52
N GLU A 53 -8.13 8.32 -0.59
CA GLU A 53 -9.05 8.00 -1.68
C GLU A 53 -8.56 8.57 -3.02
N GLN A 54 -8.23 9.87 -3.06
CA GLN A 54 -7.71 10.53 -4.24
C GLN A 54 -6.47 9.79 -4.78
N ARG A 55 -5.53 9.45 -3.90
CA ARG A 55 -4.30 8.73 -4.27
C ARG A 55 -4.59 7.32 -4.76
N SER A 56 -5.49 6.60 -4.10
CA SER A 56 -5.91 5.27 -4.53
C SER A 56 -6.51 5.29 -5.94
N ARG A 57 -7.40 6.25 -6.23
CA ARG A 57 -8.01 6.42 -7.56
C ARG A 57 -6.98 6.85 -8.61
N ALA A 58 -5.97 7.63 -8.22
CA ALA A 58 -4.89 8.10 -9.10
C ALA A 58 -3.72 7.11 -9.22
N TYR A 59 -3.79 5.93 -8.59
CA TYR A 59 -2.71 4.97 -8.62
C TYR A 59 -2.55 4.37 -10.02
N LEU A 60 -1.40 4.65 -10.65
CA LEU A 60 -1.11 4.23 -12.01
C LEU A 60 0.31 3.66 -12.09
N PRO A 61 0.49 2.34 -11.93
CA PRO A 61 1.79 1.70 -12.06
C PRO A 61 2.19 1.59 -13.54
N THR A 62 3.49 1.72 -13.81
CA THR A 62 4.06 1.61 -15.16
C THR A 62 4.98 0.39 -15.22
N ALA A 63 4.96 -0.34 -16.33
CA ALA A 63 5.81 -1.52 -16.51
C ALA A 63 7.30 -1.15 -16.34
N GLY A 64 8.03 -1.94 -15.53
CA GLY A 64 9.44 -1.71 -15.21
C GLY A 64 9.69 -0.57 -14.20
N HIS A 65 8.64 0.12 -13.77
CA HIS A 65 8.68 1.20 -12.78
C HIS A 65 7.53 1.05 -11.78
N GLU A 66 7.19 -0.19 -11.44
CA GLU A 66 6.13 -0.50 -10.50
C GLU A 66 6.50 0.02 -9.10
N HIS A 67 5.52 0.63 -8.44
CA HIS A 67 5.71 1.24 -7.13
C HIS A 67 4.65 0.75 -6.15
N CYS A 68 4.93 0.84 -4.86
CA CYS A 68 4.09 0.29 -3.81
C CYS A 68 2.75 1.06 -3.69
N PRO A 69 1.60 0.37 -3.82
CA PRO A 69 0.29 0.97 -3.58
C PRO A 69 0.15 1.56 -2.17
N ARG A 70 0.65 0.88 -1.12
CA ARG A 70 0.58 1.40 0.27
C ARG A 70 1.35 2.70 0.44
N CYS A 71 2.60 2.75 -0.03
CA CYS A 71 3.42 3.97 0.03
C CYS A 71 2.75 5.12 -0.72
N TRP A 72 2.17 4.85 -1.88
CA TRP A 72 1.45 5.86 -2.63
C TRP A 72 0.21 6.36 -1.90
N VAL A 73 -0.66 5.45 -1.43
CA VAL A 73 -1.93 5.80 -0.77
C VAL A 73 -1.70 6.56 0.54
N VAL A 74 -0.86 6.01 1.43
CA VAL A 74 -0.65 6.57 2.78
C VAL A 74 0.32 7.75 2.74
N TYR A 75 1.47 7.59 2.07
CA TYR A 75 2.57 8.55 2.16
C TYR A 75 2.62 9.52 0.97
N GLY A 76 2.10 9.11 -0.20
CA GLY A 76 2.10 9.96 -1.41
C GLY A 76 3.38 9.91 -2.23
N HIS A 77 4.30 8.97 -1.94
CA HIS A 77 5.53 8.79 -2.70
C HIS A 77 5.57 7.44 -3.41
N LYS A 78 6.30 7.39 -4.52
CA LYS A 78 6.48 6.16 -5.31
C LYS A 78 7.69 5.40 -4.76
N SER A 79 7.46 4.34 -4.00
CA SER A 79 8.50 3.42 -3.57
C SER A 79 8.62 2.24 -4.54
N PRO A 80 9.77 2.02 -5.20
CA PRO A 80 9.92 0.91 -6.16
C PRO A 80 9.65 -0.45 -5.52
N LEU A 81 9.01 -1.34 -6.29
CA LEU A 81 8.77 -2.73 -5.89
C LEU A 81 9.89 -3.65 -6.37
N ARG A 82 10.25 -4.62 -5.54
CA ARG A 82 11.15 -5.73 -5.91
C ARG A 82 10.32 -6.98 -6.17
N PHE A 83 10.42 -7.49 -7.38
CA PHE A 83 9.71 -8.71 -7.77
C PHE A 83 10.52 -9.94 -7.40
N ARG A 84 9.84 -10.95 -6.87
CA ARG A 84 10.35 -12.29 -6.66
C ARG A 84 9.58 -13.20 -7.59
N GLU A 85 10.31 -13.95 -8.41
CA GLU A 85 9.72 -14.85 -9.39
C GLU A 85 8.89 -15.95 -8.73
N ALA A 86 7.91 -16.46 -9.47
CA ALA A 86 7.13 -17.61 -9.06
C ALA A 86 8.02 -18.85 -8.98
N THR A 87 7.71 -19.72 -8.02
CA THR A 87 8.30 -21.04 -7.85
C THR A 87 7.17 -22.07 -7.77
N ALA A 88 7.49 -23.36 -7.78
CA ALA A 88 6.49 -24.42 -7.61
C ALA A 88 5.69 -24.30 -6.31
N GLU A 89 6.27 -23.69 -5.28
CA GLU A 89 5.72 -23.60 -3.92
C GLU A 89 5.13 -22.21 -3.60
N ARG A 90 5.46 -21.17 -4.38
CA ARG A 90 5.04 -19.79 -4.11
C ARG A 90 4.73 -19.03 -5.38
N PRO A 91 3.60 -18.29 -5.44
CA PRO A 91 3.33 -17.39 -6.56
C PRO A 91 4.37 -16.26 -6.64
N GLU A 92 4.40 -15.60 -7.80
CA GLU A 92 5.16 -14.37 -7.97
C GLU A 92 4.66 -13.30 -7.00
N SER A 93 5.60 -12.58 -6.37
CA SER A 93 5.28 -11.52 -5.42
C SER A 93 6.10 -10.26 -5.67
N ALA A 94 5.56 -9.13 -5.23
CA ALA A 94 6.21 -7.83 -5.25
C ALA A 94 6.33 -7.28 -3.83
N GLY A 95 7.56 -7.10 -3.36
CA GLY A 95 7.87 -6.56 -2.03
C GLY A 95 8.29 -5.09 -2.06
N CYS A 96 7.87 -4.31 -1.07
CA CYS A 96 8.30 -2.94 -0.84
C CYS A 96 9.28 -2.87 0.34
N ASN A 97 10.50 -2.40 0.12
CA ASN A 97 11.48 -2.25 1.21
C ASN A 97 11.19 -1.06 2.12
N ALA A 98 10.36 -0.10 1.71
CA ALA A 98 10.07 1.10 2.50
C ALA A 98 9.05 0.84 3.60
N CYS A 99 7.95 0.14 3.29
CA CYS A 99 6.87 -0.16 4.25
C CYS A 99 6.74 -1.65 4.59
N GLY A 100 7.52 -2.53 3.94
CA GLY A 100 7.48 -3.98 4.14
C GLY A 100 6.27 -4.69 3.53
N ALA A 101 5.42 -3.99 2.76
CA ALA A 101 4.27 -4.61 2.11
C ALA A 101 4.70 -5.63 1.04
N GLU A 102 3.97 -6.73 0.93
CA GLU A 102 4.13 -7.74 -0.10
C GLU A 102 2.78 -7.97 -0.82
N TYR A 103 2.84 -8.06 -2.15
CA TYR A 103 1.66 -8.22 -3.01
C TYR A 103 1.84 -9.44 -3.90
N ALA A 104 0.84 -10.31 -3.96
CA ALA A 104 0.77 -11.31 -5.02
C ALA A 104 0.55 -10.61 -6.37
N THR A 105 1.33 -10.97 -7.39
CA THR A 105 1.27 -10.34 -8.72
C THR A 105 0.58 -11.22 -9.75
N THR A 106 0.27 -12.46 -9.37
CA THR A 106 -0.63 -13.36 -10.06
C THR A 106 -2.06 -13.18 -9.55
N LEU A 107 -3.02 -13.23 -10.47
CA LEU A 107 -4.43 -13.33 -10.10
C LEU A 107 -4.66 -14.76 -9.59
N ALA A 108 -5.11 -14.89 -8.36
CA ALA A 108 -5.71 -16.14 -7.88
C ALA A 108 -7.05 -16.37 -8.59
#